data_AF-A0A1B3NRQ5-F1
#
_entry.id   AF-A0A1B3NRQ5-F1
#
_cell.length_a   1.000
_cell.length_b   1.000
_cell.length_c   1.000
_cell.angle_alpha   90.00
_cell.angle_beta   90.00
_cell.angle_gamma   90.00
#
_symmetry.space_group_name_H-M   'P 1'
#
loop_
_entity.id
_entity.type
_entity.pdbx_description
1 polymer ?
#
loop_
_entity_poly.entity_id
_entity_poly.type
_entity_poly.pdbx_seq_one_letter_code
_entity_poly.pdbx_strand_id
1 'polypeptide(L)' 'MAEIVNLRRARKQRARQDADKQAQQNRIAFGRTKAERSLTQAERDKAARTLDGHHLAPPDEEPAP' A
#
# COMPACT_ATOMS: atom_id res chain seq x y z
N MET A 1 14.08 -18.75 -45.03
CA MET A 1 13.72 -19.15 -43.65
C MET A 1 12.78 -18.09 -43.10
N ALA A 2 11.60 -18.47 -42.62
CA ALA A 2 10.65 -17.52 -42.05
C ALA A 2 10.82 -17.51 -40.52
N GLU A 3 10.95 -16.31 -39.94
CA GLU A 3 11.02 -16.15 -38.49
C GLU A 3 9.62 -16.25 -37.90
N ILE A 4 9.35 -17.34 -37.17
CA ILE A 4 8.04 -17.59 -36.55
C ILE A 4 7.98 -16.81 -35.23
N VAL A 5 7.40 -15.61 -35.27
CA VAL A 5 7.26 -14.77 -34.09
C VAL A 5 5.98 -15.11 -33.33
N ASN A 6 6.11 -15.45 -32.04
CA ASN A 6 4.95 -15.71 -31.19
C ASN A 6 4.28 -14.41 -30.73
N LEU A 7 3.19 -14.04 -31.42
CA LEU A 7 2.42 -12.82 -31.13
C LEU A 7 1.81 -12.78 -29.72
N ARG A 8 1.57 -13.92 -29.06
CA ARG A 8 1.06 -13.94 -27.68
C ARG A 8 2.14 -13.45 -26.70
N ARG A 9 3.39 -13.91 -26.89
CA ARG A 9 4.53 -13.47 -26.07
C ARG A 9 4.81 -11.99 -26.28
N ALA A 10 4.79 -11.52 -27.54
CA ALA A 10 4.97 -10.11 -27.86
C ALA A 10 3.91 -9.21 -27.19
N ARG A 11 2.62 -9.60 -27.27
CA ARG A 11 1.53 -8.88 -26.58
C ARG A 11 1.71 -8.86 -25.06
N LYS A 12 2.08 -9.99 -24.46
CA LYS A 12 2.32 -10.10 -23.00
C LYS A 12 3.49 -9.20 -22.56
N GLN A 13 4.56 -9.14 -23.35
CA GLN A 13 5.69 -8.26 -23.08
C GLN A 13 5.28 -6.79 -23.14
N ARG A 14 4.52 -6.39 -24.17
CA ARG A 14 3.99 -5.03 -24.27
C ARG A 14 3.12 -4.66 -23.06
N ALA A 15 2.19 -5.54 -22.68
CA ALA A 15 1.34 -5.32 -21.51
C ALA A 15 2.14 -5.15 -20.20
N ARG A 16 3.23 -5.91 -20.02
CA ARG A 16 4.14 -5.73 -18.88
C ARG A 16 4.84 -4.38 -18.91
N GLN A 17 5.37 -3.99 -20.07
CA GLN A 17 6.05 -2.69 -20.23
C GLN A 17 5.10 -1.51 -19.95
N ASP A 18 3.85 -1.60 -20.42
CA ASP A 18 2.85 -0.56 -20.18
C ASP A 18 2.48 -0.47 -18.70
N ALA A 19 2.37 -1.61 -18.01
CA ALA A 19 2.16 -1.66 -16.56
C ALA A 19 3.34 -1.05 -15.77
N ASP A 20 4.58 -1.33 -16.18
CA ASP A 20 5.78 -0.77 -15.55
C ASP A 20 5.86 0.75 -15.71
N LYS A 21 5.51 1.28 -16.90
CA LYS A 21 5.42 2.72 -17.16
C LYS A 21 4.36 3.37 -16.28
N GLN A 22 3.17 2.78 -16.17
CA GLN A 22 2.12 3.29 -15.29
C GLN A 22 2.58 3.27 -13.82
N ALA A 23 3.30 2.23 -13.40
CA ALA A 23 3.85 2.14 -12.05
C ALA A 23 4.92 3.22 -11.79
N GLN A 24 5.73 3.58 -12.79
CA GLN A 24 6.67 4.71 -12.70
C GLN A 24 5.93 6.05 -12.60
N GLN A 25 4.92 6.28 -13.45
CA GLN A 25 4.09 7.49 -13.40
C GLN A 25 3.38 7.63 -12.05
N ASN A 26 2.82 6.54 -11.52
CA ASN A 26 2.19 6.55 -10.20
C ASN A 26 3.18 6.84 -9.07
N ARG A 27 4.44 6.37 -9.18
CA ARG A 27 5.51 6.72 -8.23
C ARG A 27 5.82 8.22 -8.26
N ILE A 28 5.86 8.83 -9.44
CA ILE A 28 6.08 10.28 -9.58
C ILE A 28 4.88 11.06 -9.07
N ALA A 29 3.67 10.72 -9.51
CA ALA A 29 2.45 11.48 -9.23
C ALA A 29 2.01 11.40 -7.76
N PHE A 30 2.16 10.23 -7.14
CA PHE A 30 1.68 10.00 -5.77
C PHE A 30 2.81 9.91 -4.74
N GLY A 31 4.08 9.94 -5.18
CA GLY A 31 5.27 9.94 -4.32
C GLY A 31 5.50 8.67 -3.50
N ARG A 32 4.52 7.76 -3.41
CA ARG A 32 4.58 6.52 -2.63
C ARG A 32 3.90 5.38 -3.36
N THR A 33 4.50 4.19 -3.27
CA THR A 33 3.89 2.98 -3.84
C THR A 33 2.68 2.53 -3.03
N LYS A 34 1.81 1.69 -3.61
CA LYS A 34 0.69 1.06 -2.85
C LYS A 34 1.21 0.24 -1.67
N ALA A 35 2.34 -0.45 -1.84
CA ALA A 35 2.96 -1.25 -0.79
C ALA A 35 3.42 -0.36 0.39
N GLU A 36 4.12 0.74 0.12
CA GLU A 36 4.55 1.70 1.15
C GLU A 36 3.37 2.31 1.89
N ARG A 37 2.31 2.71 1.17
CA ARG A 37 1.09 3.24 1.80
C ARG A 37 0.43 2.20 2.71
N SER A 38 0.33 0.96 2.26
CA SER A 38 -0.26 -0.13 3.05
C SER A 38 0.57 -0.44 4.29
N LEU A 39 1.89 -0.44 4.17
CA LEU A 39 2.81 -0.67 5.29
C LEU A 39 2.70 0.46 6.32
N THR A 40 2.73 1.71 5.87
CA THR A 40 2.57 2.88 6.76
C THR A 40 1.22 2.84 7.48
N GLN A 41 0.15 2.44 6.78
CA GLN A 41 -1.16 2.33 7.40
C GLN A 41 -1.19 1.23 8.46
N ALA A 42 -0.65 0.04 8.15
CA ALA A 42 -0.59 -1.06 9.09
C ALA A 42 0.24 -0.72 10.35
N GLU A 43 1.34 0.02 10.19
CA GLU A 43 2.14 0.54 11.30
C GLU A 43 1.36 1.52 12.17
N ARG A 44 0.63 2.45 11.56
CA ARG A 44 -0.25 3.39 12.28
C ARG A 44 -1.36 2.66 13.03
N ASP A 45 -2.01 1.71 12.39
CA ASP A 45 -3.09 0.94 13.01
C ASP A 45 -2.58 0.08 14.18
N LYS A 46 -1.34 -0.40 14.10
CA LYS A 46 -0.67 -1.09 15.20
C LYS A 46 -0.36 -0.12 16.34
N ALA A 47 0.22 1.04 16.02
CA ALA A 47 0.54 2.07 17.01
C ALA A 47 -0.73 2.56 17.73
N ALA A 48 -1.81 2.81 17.00
CA ALA A 48 -3.11 3.18 17.57
C ALA A 48 -3.62 2.10 18.53
N ARG A 49 -3.64 0.83 18.09
CA ARG A 49 -4.05 -0.29 18.96
C ARG A 49 -3.18 -0.43 20.22
N THR A 50 -1.89 -0.20 20.11
CA THR A 50 -0.98 -0.20 21.26
C THR A 50 -1.32 0.94 22.22
N LEU A 51 -1.53 2.16 21.72
CA LEU A 51 -1.92 3.31 22.54
C LEU A 51 -3.27 3.09 23.22
N ASP A 52 -4.27 2.60 22.48
CA ASP A 52 -5.60 2.28 23.01
C ASP A 52 -5.53 1.23 24.12
N GLY A 53 -4.71 0.18 23.93
CA GLY A 53 -4.50 -0.86 24.95
C GLY A 53 -3.75 -0.38 26.19
N HIS A 54 -2.99 0.72 26.09
CA HIS A 54 -2.30 1.36 27.21
C HIS A 54 -3.08 2.54 27.78
N HIS A 55 -4.25 2.87 27.23
CA HIS A 55 -5.11 3.93 27.73
C HIS A 55 -5.81 3.45 29.01
N LEU A 56 -5.24 3.80 30.16
CA LEU A 56 -5.96 3.76 31.43
C LEU A 56 -7.02 4.86 31.39
N ALA A 57 -8.30 4.47 31.34
CA ALA A 57 -9.36 5.43 31.64
C ALA A 57 -9.06 6.05 33.02
N PRO A 58 -9.21 7.38 33.18
CA PRO A 58 -9.14 7.97 34.51
C PRO A 58 -10.12 7.22 35.41
N PRO A 59 -9.74 6.90 36.68
CA PRO A 59 -10.65 6.25 37.60
C PRO A 59 -11.92 7.09 37.66
N ASP A 60 -13.07 6.43 37.42
CA ASP A 60 -14.38 7.04 37.47
C ASP A 60 -14.46 7.92 38.72
N GLU A 61 -14.49 9.23 38.49
CA GLU A 61 -14.59 10.22 39.54
C GLU A 61 -15.97 10.00 40.17
N GLU A 62 -15.99 9.27 41.29
CA GLU A 62 -17.18 9.02 42.09
C GLU A 62 -17.89 10.37 42.31
N PRO A 63 -19.20 10.48 42.06
CA PRO A 63 -19.90 11.72 42.31
C PRO A 63 -19.82 12.01 43.80
N ALA A 64 -19.07 13.06 44.15
CA ALA A 64 -18.96 13.60 45.49
C ALA A 64 -20.37 13.97 46.04
N PRO A 65 -20.58 13.85 47.38
CA PRO A 65 -21.91 13.74 48.01
C PRO A 65 -22.84 14.93 47.81
#